data_AF-A0AAJ2A5G1-F1
#
_entry.id   AF-A0AAJ2A5G1-F1
#
_cell.length_a   1.000
_cell.length_b   1.000
_cell.length_c   1.000
_cell.angle_alpha   90.00
_cell.angle_beta   90.00
_cell.angle_gamma   90.00
#
_symmetry.space_group_name_H-M   'P 1'
#
loop_
_entity.id
_entity.type
_entity.pdbx_description
1 polymer ?
#
loop_
_entity_poly.entity_id
_entity_poly.type
_entity_poly.pdbx_seq_one_letter_code
_entity_poly.pdbx_strand_id
1 'polypeptide(L)'
;MDLIIISFEDIRDDPAGARADAEPAAGFPDSWLDALIGAGSVFSRDYAAPGAVSTVGVRFPSTFNAEQFCLSVRQMAKLLGTRAHVHKVPSHQARSTLREAERHGSRLL
;
A
#
# COMPACT_ATOMS: atom_id res chain seq x y z
N MET A 1 -9.69 8.85 12.56
CA MET A 1 -9.39 7.53 12.00
C MET A 1 -9.33 7.70 10.50
N ASP A 2 -8.18 7.38 9.91
CA ASP A 2 -7.94 7.62 8.49
C ASP A 2 -7.73 6.29 7.80
N LEU A 3 -8.34 6.14 6.63
CA LEU A 3 -8.16 4.98 5.76
C LEU A 3 -7.35 5.40 4.55
N ILE A 4 -6.30 4.64 4.27
CA ILE A 4 -5.38 4.85 3.18
C ILE A 4 -5.42 3.60 2.31
N ILE A 5 -5.64 3.78 1.01
CA ILE A 5 -5.45 2.74 0.02
C ILE A 5 -4.18 3.12 -0.76
N ILE A 6 -3.27 2.17 -0.88
CA ILE A 6 -2.05 2.33 -1.67
C ILE A 6 -2.04 1.30 -2.76
N SER A 7 -1.80 1.75 -3.99
CA SER A 7 -1.51 0.87 -5.12
C SER A 7 -0.05 1.03 -5.52
N PHE A 8 0.61 -0.08 -5.79
CA PHE A 8 2.00 -0.16 -6.23
C PHE A 8 2.04 -0.53 -7.70
N GLU A 9 2.70 0.30 -8.50
CA GLU A 9 2.83 0.10 -9.93
C GLU A 9 3.80 -1.07 -10.23
N ASP A 10 3.41 -1.99 -11.11
CA ASP A 10 4.33 -2.96 -11.70
C ASP A 10 5.14 -2.25 -12.78
N ILE A 11 6.43 -2.04 -12.52
CA ILE A 11 7.31 -1.33 -13.45
C ILE A 11 8.38 -2.23 -14.06
N ARG A 12 8.21 -3.57 -14.02
CA ARG A 12 9.20 -4.50 -14.57
C ARG A 12 9.52 -4.24 -16.05
N ASP A 13 8.55 -3.76 -16.80
CA ASP A 13 8.68 -3.42 -18.22
C ASP A 13 9.09 -1.94 -18.44
N ASP A 14 9.27 -1.13 -17.38
CA ASP A 14 9.76 0.25 -17.42
C ASP A 14 11.02 0.44 -16.54
N PRO A 15 12.21 -0.05 -16.97
CA PRO A 15 13.45 0.11 -16.22
C PRO A 15 13.86 1.58 -16.04
N ALA A 16 13.51 2.45 -16.99
CA ALA A 16 13.76 3.89 -16.88
C ALA A 16 12.91 4.54 -15.77
N GLY A 17 11.83 3.88 -15.38
CA GLY A 17 10.95 4.30 -14.31
C GLY A 17 11.46 4.01 -12.91
N ALA A 18 12.40 3.07 -12.77
CA ALA A 18 13.09 2.77 -11.52
C ALA A 18 14.08 3.90 -11.17
N ARG A 19 14.32 4.11 -9.87
CA ARG A 19 15.18 5.18 -9.36
C ARG A 19 16.20 4.60 -8.39
N ALA A 20 17.28 5.35 -8.17
CA ALA A 20 18.34 4.99 -7.22
C ALA A 20 18.94 3.59 -7.50
N ASP A 21 19.15 3.27 -8.78
CA ASP A 21 19.70 1.98 -9.25
C ASP A 21 18.93 0.75 -8.74
N ALA A 22 17.67 0.92 -8.34
CA ALA A 22 16.82 -0.16 -7.89
C ALA A 22 16.42 -1.07 -9.06
N GLU A 23 16.34 -2.38 -8.78
CA GLU A 23 15.77 -3.35 -9.71
C GLU A 23 14.25 -3.12 -9.85
N PRO A 24 13.71 -2.96 -11.07
CA PRO A 24 12.28 -2.80 -11.28
C PRO A 24 11.46 -3.97 -10.72
N ALA A 25 10.42 -3.67 -9.96
CA ALA A 25 9.63 -4.64 -9.20
C ALA A 25 8.16 -4.67 -9.63
N ALA A 26 7.54 -5.84 -9.43
CA ALA A 26 6.12 -6.06 -9.70
C ALA A 26 5.17 -5.38 -8.69
N GLY A 27 5.73 -4.89 -7.57
CA GLY A 27 4.99 -4.33 -6.44
C GLY A 27 5.91 -4.08 -5.26
N PHE A 28 5.33 -3.90 -4.08
CA PHE A 28 6.07 -3.57 -2.87
C PHE A 28 6.33 -4.80 -1.99
N PRO A 29 7.56 -5.02 -1.48
CA PRO A 29 7.84 -6.19 -0.66
C PRO A 29 7.05 -6.20 0.66
N ASP A 30 6.43 -7.34 0.97
CA ASP A 30 5.57 -7.50 2.16
C ASP A 30 6.32 -7.21 3.47
N SER A 31 7.54 -7.72 3.62
CA SER A 31 8.37 -7.53 4.81
C SER A 31 8.65 -6.05 5.10
N TRP A 32 8.82 -5.24 4.05
CA TRP A 32 9.02 -3.80 4.19
C TRP A 32 7.72 -3.09 4.56
N LEU A 33 6.58 -3.58 4.06
CA LEU A 33 5.29 -2.96 4.31
C LEU A 33 4.91 -3.08 5.78
N ASP A 34 5.07 -4.28 6.35
CA ASP A 34 4.80 -4.54 7.75
C ASP A 34 5.69 -3.69 8.68
N ALA A 35 6.96 -3.50 8.31
CA ALA A 35 7.87 -2.63 9.05
C ALA A 35 7.44 -1.14 9.03
N LEU A 36 6.78 -0.69 7.95
CA LEU A 36 6.37 0.70 7.78
C LEU A 36 5.00 1.04 8.39
N ILE A 37 4.09 0.05 8.50
CA ILE A 37 2.72 0.28 8.97
C ILE A 37 2.67 0.84 10.40
N GLY A 38 3.62 0.45 11.27
CA GLY A 38 3.72 0.98 12.62
C GLY A 38 2.41 0.83 13.42
N ALA A 39 1.80 1.96 13.79
CA ALA A 39 0.54 1.99 14.55
C ALA A 39 -0.73 1.73 13.71
N GLY A 40 -0.57 1.45 12.41
CA GLY A 40 -1.68 1.13 11.51
C GLY A 40 -2.15 -0.33 11.63
N SER A 41 -3.30 -0.61 11.01
CA SER A 41 -3.84 -1.97 10.87
C SER A 41 -4.27 -2.20 9.43
N VAL A 42 -3.85 -3.33 8.84
CA VAL A 42 -4.22 -3.70 7.47
C VAL A 42 -5.65 -4.26 7.48
N PHE A 43 -6.46 -3.82 6.52
CA PHE A 43 -7.82 -4.34 6.31
C PHE A 43 -8.01 -5.00 4.94
N SER A 44 -7.12 -4.75 3.98
CA SER A 44 -7.07 -5.47 2.71
C SER A 44 -5.64 -5.51 2.18
N ARG A 45 -5.31 -6.58 1.46
CA ARG A 45 -4.01 -6.74 0.81
C ARG A 45 -4.15 -7.63 -0.41
N ASP A 46 -3.67 -7.14 -1.55
CA ASP A 46 -3.61 -7.86 -2.81
C ASP A 46 -2.15 -7.96 -3.26
N TYR A 47 -1.83 -9.02 -4.01
CA TYR A 47 -0.45 -9.33 -4.41
C TYR A 47 -0.34 -9.42 -5.94
N ALA A 48 0.71 -8.82 -6.51
CA ALA A 48 1.07 -8.99 -7.92
C ALA A 48 1.83 -10.30 -8.15
N ALA A 49 2.60 -10.73 -7.14
CA ALA A 49 3.37 -11.98 -7.11
C ALA A 49 3.59 -12.40 -5.64
N PRO A 50 4.02 -13.63 -5.36
CA PRO A 50 4.36 -14.05 -4.00
C PRO A 50 5.35 -13.07 -3.34
N GLY A 51 4.95 -12.47 -2.21
CA GLY A 51 5.76 -11.50 -1.47
C GLY A 51 5.78 -10.06 -2.03
N ALA A 52 5.15 -9.80 -3.18
CA ALA A 52 5.05 -8.47 -3.80
C ALA A 52 3.61 -7.95 -3.77
N VAL A 53 3.34 -7.00 -2.87
CA VAL A 53 2.04 -6.37 -2.68
C VAL A 53 1.74 -5.43 -3.83
N SER A 54 0.57 -5.58 -4.46
CA SER A 54 0.08 -4.69 -5.51
C SER A 54 -0.82 -3.60 -4.94
N THR A 55 -1.66 -3.92 -3.96
CA THR A 55 -2.53 -2.95 -3.29
C THR A 55 -2.68 -3.28 -1.82
N VAL A 56 -2.72 -2.26 -0.96
CA VAL A 56 -2.96 -2.42 0.47
C VAL A 56 -3.93 -1.35 0.98
N GLY A 57 -4.90 -1.78 1.77
CA GLY A 57 -5.76 -0.92 2.58
C GLY A 57 -5.28 -0.91 4.03
N VAL A 58 -4.94 0.27 4.55
CA VAL A 58 -4.45 0.46 5.92
C VAL A 58 -5.31 1.48 6.66
N ARG A 59 -5.61 1.17 7.92
CA ARG A 59 -6.33 2.04 8.86
C ARG A 59 -5.38 2.58 9.92
N PHE A 60 -5.41 3.88 10.13
CA PHE A 60 -4.61 4.56 11.14
C PHE A 60 -5.47 5.21 12.25
N PRO A 61 -4.97 5.23 13.50
CA PRO A 61 -5.68 5.82 14.62
C PRO A 61 -5.71 7.36 14.55
N SER A 62 -4.73 7.98 13.89
CA SER A 62 -4.63 9.44 13.73
C SER A 62 -4.10 9.84 12.36
N THR A 63 -4.39 11.08 11.95
CA THR A 63 -3.89 11.67 10.71
C THR A 63 -2.37 11.79 10.70
N PHE A 64 -1.77 12.11 11.85
CA PHE A 64 -0.31 12.16 11.98
C PHE A 64 0.35 10.82 11.58
N ASN A 65 -0.15 9.70 12.11
CA ASN A 65 0.39 8.37 11.77
C ASN A 65 0.18 8.04 10.28
N ALA A 66 -1.00 8.37 9.75
CA ALA A 66 -1.30 8.15 8.34
C ALA A 66 -0.37 8.93 7.41
N GLU A 67 -0.06 10.18 7.75
CA GLU A 67 0.81 11.04 6.95
C GLU A 67 2.27 10.59 6.99
N GLN A 68 2.78 10.21 8.16
CA GLN A 68 4.13 9.63 8.28
C GLN A 68 4.25 8.37 7.43
N PHE A 69 3.28 7.46 7.51
CA PHE A 69 3.25 6.27 6.67
C PHE A 69 3.23 6.62 5.18
N CYS A 70 2.38 7.55 4.74
CA CYS A 70 2.30 7.96 3.33
C CYS A 70 3.61 8.54 2.80
N LEU A 71 4.35 9.28 3.63
CA LEU A 71 5.66 9.81 3.26
C LEU A 71 6.69 8.70 3.15
N SER A 72 6.81 7.85 4.17
CA SER A 72 7.78 6.76 4.21
C SER A 72 7.56 5.75 3.09
N VAL A 73 6.32 5.31 2.86
CA VAL A 73 6.00 4.31 1.83
C VAL A 73 6.30 4.82 0.42
N ARG A 74 6.09 6.12 0.14
CA ARG A 74 6.44 6.73 -1.15
C ARG A 74 7.93 6.80 -1.38
N GLN A 75 8.71 7.06 -0.32
CA GLN A 75 10.18 7.07 -0.41
C GLN A 75 10.70 5.66 -0.61
N MET A 76 10.23 4.71 0.21
CA MET A 76 10.65 3.31 0.12
C MET A 76 10.25 2.67 -1.21
N ALA A 77 9.06 2.97 -1.75
CA ALA A 77 8.64 2.43 -3.05
C ALA A 77 9.64 2.77 -4.15
N LYS A 78 10.10 4.04 -4.19
CA LYS A 78 11.11 4.48 -5.15
C LYS A 78 12.44 3.76 -4.99
N LEU A 79 12.87 3.51 -3.75
CA LEU A 79 14.11 2.81 -3.45
C LEU A 79 14.03 1.30 -3.72
N LEU A 80 12.82 0.75 -3.74
CA LEU A 80 12.53 -0.67 -3.96
C LEU A 80 12.00 -0.94 -5.38
N GLY A 81 12.23 -0.01 -6.32
CA GLY A 81 11.94 -0.23 -7.73
C GLY A 81 10.45 -0.33 -8.05
N THR A 82 9.58 0.40 -7.34
CA THR A 82 8.15 0.55 -7.65
C THR A 82 7.68 1.98 -7.38
N ARG A 83 6.39 2.27 -7.58
CA ARG A 83 5.78 3.58 -7.29
C ARG A 83 4.51 3.39 -6.49
N ALA A 84 4.40 4.15 -5.40
CA ALA A 84 3.22 4.14 -4.53
C ALA A 84 2.24 5.27 -4.91
N HIS A 85 1.02 4.88 -5.28
CA HIS A 85 -0.11 5.77 -5.49
C HIS A 85 -0.99 5.75 -4.25
N VAL A 86 -1.06 6.89 -3.55
CA VAL A 86 -1.75 7.00 -2.26
C VAL A 86 -3.12 7.63 -2.46
N HIS A 87 -4.15 6.91 -2.03
CA HIS A 87 -5.54 7.34 -2.04
C HIS A 87 -6.04 7.45 -0.59
N LYS A 88 -6.25 8.69 -0.11
CA LYS A 88 -6.88 8.94 1.18
C LYS A 88 -8.39 8.78 1.02
N VAL A 89 -9.00 7.86 1.75
CA VAL A 89 -10.46 7.63 1.68
C VAL A 89 -11.16 8.75 2.47
N PRO A 90 -12.13 9.46 1.87
CA PRO A 90 -12.91 10.45 2.58
C PRO A 90 -13.65 9.84 3.78
N SER A 91 -13.72 10.58 4.89
CA SER A 91 -14.33 10.08 6.15
C SER A 91 -15.76 9.56 5.98
N HIS A 92 -16.55 10.19 5.10
CA HIS A 92 -17.93 9.77 4.82
C HIS A 92 -18.03 8.43 4.05
N GLN A 93 -16.95 7.99 3.39
CA GLN A 93 -16.88 6.72 2.64
C GLN A 93 -16.17 5.62 3.44
N ALA A 94 -15.54 5.95 4.57
CA ALA A 94 -14.67 5.03 5.29
C ALA A 94 -15.38 3.73 5.71
N ARG A 95 -16.63 3.83 6.18
CA ARG A 95 -17.43 2.66 6.59
C ARG A 95 -17.83 1.77 5.43
N SER A 96 -18.19 2.35 4.28
CA SER A 96 -18.54 1.56 3.09
C SER A 96 -17.32 0.84 2.53
N THR A 97 -16.16 1.51 2.47
CA THR A 97 -14.90 0.91 2.02
C THR A 97 -14.49 -0.29 2.86
N LEU A 98 -14.58 -0.19 4.20
CA LEU A 98 -14.26 -1.32 5.09
C LEU A 98 -15.21 -2.51 4.85
N ARG A 99 -16.52 -2.26 4.73
CA ARG A 99 -17.50 -3.31 4.45
C ARG A 99 -17.27 -4.00 3.11
N GLU A 100 -16.87 -3.23 2.10
CA GLU A 100 -16.55 -3.78 0.79
C GLU A 100 -15.30 -4.67 0.86
N ALA A 101 -14.24 -4.19 1.51
CA ALA A 101 -13.02 -4.97 1.74
C ALA A 101 -13.31 -6.28 2.50
N GLU A 102 -14.12 -6.25 3.55
CA GLU A 102 -14.54 -7.45 4.29
C GLU A 102 -15.26 -8.47 3.40
N ARG A 103 -16.17 -8.00 2.52
CA ARG A 103 -16.90 -8.87 1.57
C ARG A 103 -15.97 -9.50 0.54
N HIS A 104 -14.96 -8.78 0.08
CA HIS A 104 -13.99 -9.31 -0.89
C HIS A 104 -13.00 -10.26 -0.25
N GLY A 105 -12.49 -9.95 0.96
CA GLY A 105 -11.61 -10.85 1.71
C GLY A 105 -12.30 -12.17 2.10
N SER A 106 -13.59 -12.12 2.44
CA SER A 106 -14.38 -13.32 2.80
C SER A 106 -14.67 -14.25 1.61
N ARG A 107 -14.44 -13.82 0.36
CA ARG A 107 -14.64 -14.64 -0.85
C ARG A 107 -13.41 -15.45 -1.24
N LEU A 108 -12.27 -15.21 -0.61
CA LEU A 108 -10.98 -15.84 -0.90
C LEU A 108 -10.59 -16.90 0.15
N LEU A 109 -11.49 -17.20 1.11
CA LEU A 109 -11.40 -18.29 2.07
C LEU A 109 -12.43 -19.37 1.70
#